data_AF-A0A819JWR8-F1
#
_entry.id   AF-A0A819JWR8-F1
#
_cell.length_a   1.000
_cell.length_b   1.000
_cell.length_c   1.000
_cell.angle_alpha   90.00
_cell.angle_beta   90.00
_cell.angle_gamma   90.00
#
_symmetry.space_group_name_H-M   'P 1'
#
loop_
_entity.id
_entity.type
_entity.pdbx_description
1 polymer ?
#
loop_
_entity_poly.entity_id
_entity_poly.type
_entity_poly.pdbx_seq_one_letter_code
_entity_poly.pdbx_strand_id
1 'polypeptide(L)'
;MCLGLFILYCSLIFTGATHFNGGTIGWAPIDPYDNSSSVKITVTQSYSWTYPYIQCANNVPISTSGFNGANTNLTCVVDCSTDGGYSTATIDILTDCTSTSSSLKMMTSERSKNITLSSGAHFYLAHRGSAWVPLNDPAQQGLEWSIVTYIDLRKRSDGFINTSPVARFVSPQYAIVNKTIQINIPVSDANPGDDV
;
A
#
# COMPACT_ATOMS: atom_id res chain seq x y z
N MET A 1 48.72 24.44 -30.39
CA MET A 1 48.08 23.11 -30.25
C MET A 1 47.26 23.13 -28.97
N CYS A 2 45.92 23.16 -29.10
CA CYS A 2 45.00 23.27 -27.97
C CYS A 2 44.63 21.84 -27.51
N LEU A 3 45.05 21.44 -26.31
CA LEU A 3 44.75 20.13 -25.74
C LEU A 3 43.45 20.26 -24.92
N GLY A 4 42.31 20.01 -25.55
CA GLY A 4 41.01 20.00 -24.89
C GLY A 4 40.80 18.70 -24.11
N LEU A 5 40.80 18.78 -22.77
CA LEU A 5 40.47 17.66 -21.90
C LEU A 5 38.94 17.50 -21.84
N PHE A 6 38.42 16.44 -22.45
CA PHE A 6 37.00 16.08 -22.41
C PHE A 6 36.66 15.55 -21.00
N ILE A 7 35.87 16.30 -20.23
CA ILE A 7 35.34 15.84 -18.93
C ILE A 7 34.09 15.00 -19.23
N LEU A 8 34.19 13.69 -18.99
CA LEU A 8 33.06 12.76 -19.08
C LEU A 8 32.16 12.93 -17.86
N TYR A 9 31.06 13.68 -17.99
CA TYR A 9 30.07 13.84 -16.93
C TYR A 9 29.20 12.58 -16.84
N CYS A 10 29.62 11.63 -15.99
CA CYS A 10 28.88 10.40 -15.74
C CYS A 10 27.78 10.68 -14.71
N SER A 11 26.60 11.10 -15.17
CA SER A 11 25.43 11.21 -14.30
C SER A 11 24.89 9.82 -13.97
N LEU A 12 25.22 9.31 -12.79
CA LEU A 12 24.59 8.11 -12.23
C LEU A 12 23.16 8.47 -11.82
N ILE A 13 22.18 8.10 -12.65
CA ILE A 13 20.76 8.17 -12.29
C ILE A 13 20.48 6.93 -11.42
N PHE A 14 20.42 7.12 -10.11
CA PHE A 14 19.88 6.10 -9.21
C PHE A 14 18.36 6.09 -9.34
N THR A 15 17.82 5.18 -10.15
CA THR A 15 16.39 4.88 -10.12
C THR A 15 16.12 4.05 -8.87
N GLY A 16 15.60 4.69 -7.81
CA GLY A 16 15.18 4.03 -6.59
C GLY A 16 13.95 3.15 -6.83
N ALA A 17 14.16 1.98 -7.44
CA ALA A 17 13.13 1.00 -7.67
C ALA A 17 12.77 0.32 -6.34
N THR A 18 11.50 0.34 -5.93
CA THR A 18 11.09 -0.15 -4.59
C THR A 18 11.00 -1.67 -4.50
N HIS A 19 11.20 -2.41 -5.59
CA HIS A 19 11.05 -3.88 -5.66
C HIS A 19 9.68 -4.39 -5.16
N PHE A 20 8.70 -3.50 -5.18
CA PHE A 20 7.33 -3.71 -4.74
C PHE A 20 6.49 -4.33 -5.86
N ASN A 21 5.73 -5.37 -5.54
CA ASN A 21 4.90 -6.14 -6.47
C ASN A 21 3.39 -5.98 -6.21
N GLY A 22 3.00 -5.06 -5.32
CA GLY A 22 1.60 -4.78 -4.99
C GLY A 22 1.24 -5.14 -3.56
N GLY A 23 -0.02 -4.91 -3.21
CA GLY A 23 -0.53 -5.18 -1.87
C GLY A 23 -1.89 -4.55 -1.62
N THR A 24 -2.33 -4.58 -0.37
CA THR A 24 -3.58 -4.00 0.11
C THR A 24 -3.40 -3.20 1.39
N ILE A 25 -4.33 -2.26 1.58
CA ILE A 25 -4.51 -1.51 2.82
C ILE A 25 -5.98 -1.63 3.19
N GLY A 26 -6.26 -2.36 4.25
CA GLY A 26 -7.60 -2.49 4.84
C GLY A 26 -7.68 -1.77 6.18
N TRP A 27 -8.89 -1.45 6.62
CA TRP A 27 -9.10 -0.85 7.93
C TRP A 27 -10.46 -1.24 8.52
N ALA A 28 -10.53 -1.24 9.85
CA ALA A 28 -11.80 -1.43 10.57
C ALA A 28 -11.76 -0.67 11.91
N PRO A 29 -12.88 -0.12 12.38
CA PRO A 29 -13.00 0.38 13.74
C PRO A 29 -12.80 -0.77 14.73
N ILE A 30 -12.12 -0.48 15.85
CA ILE A 30 -11.96 -1.47 16.92
C ILE A 30 -13.31 -1.75 17.59
N ASP A 31 -14.12 -0.70 17.76
CA ASP A 31 -15.50 -0.78 18.18
C ASP A 31 -16.39 -0.13 17.11
N PRO A 32 -17.14 -0.91 16.32
CA PRO A 32 -18.07 -0.39 15.31
C PRO A 32 -19.19 0.50 15.88
N TYR A 33 -19.46 0.41 17.19
CA TYR A 33 -20.52 1.14 17.87
C TYR A 33 -20.04 2.42 18.56
N ASP A 34 -18.75 2.76 18.45
CA ASP A 34 -18.18 3.92 19.12
C ASP A 34 -18.97 5.20 18.81
N ASN A 35 -19.26 5.98 19.85
CA ASN A 35 -19.98 7.26 19.79
C ASN A 35 -19.13 8.42 20.31
N SER A 36 -17.87 8.17 20.63
CA SER A 36 -16.94 9.19 21.09
C SER A 36 -16.59 10.15 19.95
N SER A 37 -15.99 11.29 20.32
CA SER A 37 -15.47 12.25 19.36
C SER A 37 -14.21 11.75 18.63
N SER A 38 -13.61 10.63 19.09
CA SER A 38 -12.37 10.08 18.57
C SER A 38 -12.47 8.56 18.44
N VAL A 39 -12.52 8.06 17.22
CA VAL A 39 -12.68 6.64 16.92
C VAL A 39 -11.31 6.00 16.74
N LYS A 40 -11.10 4.84 17.38
CA LYS A 40 -9.88 4.05 17.19
C LYS A 40 -10.11 2.99 16.11
N ILE A 41 -9.24 2.97 15.10
CA ILE A 41 -9.28 2.01 14.00
C ILE A 41 -8.00 1.19 13.93
N THR A 42 -8.12 -0.03 13.42
CA THR A 42 -7.01 -0.90 13.04
C THR A 42 -6.79 -0.77 11.55
N VAL A 43 -5.60 -0.36 11.11
CA VAL A 43 -5.18 -0.36 9.72
C VAL A 43 -4.27 -1.56 9.48
N THR A 44 -4.61 -2.41 8.52
CA THR A 44 -3.86 -3.61 8.14
C THR A 44 -3.26 -3.43 6.75
N GLN A 45 -1.94 -3.52 6.67
CA GLN A 45 -1.16 -3.41 5.44
C GLN A 45 -0.63 -4.79 5.07
N SER A 46 -0.86 -5.26 3.85
CA SER A 46 -0.35 -6.54 3.34
C SER A 46 0.34 -6.32 2.00
N TYR A 47 1.63 -6.63 1.91
CA TYR A 47 2.50 -6.26 0.78
C TYR A 47 3.25 -7.44 0.20
N SER A 48 3.41 -7.41 -1.13
CA SER A 48 4.22 -8.34 -1.90
C SER A 48 5.49 -7.67 -2.41
N TRP A 49 6.62 -8.32 -2.21
CA TRP A 49 7.94 -7.83 -2.60
C TRP A 49 8.68 -8.86 -3.46
N THR A 50 9.73 -8.41 -4.15
CA THR A 50 10.55 -9.27 -5.01
C THR A 50 11.51 -10.11 -4.16
N TYR A 51 11.35 -11.43 -4.18
CA TYR A 51 12.20 -12.37 -3.46
C TYR A 51 13.21 -13.05 -4.42
N PRO A 52 14.48 -13.26 -4.02
CA PRO A 52 15.09 -13.01 -2.71
C PRO A 52 15.73 -11.63 -2.55
N TYR A 53 15.43 -10.68 -3.44
CA TYR A 53 16.06 -9.37 -3.43
C TYR A 53 15.69 -8.55 -2.18
N ILE A 54 14.40 -8.48 -1.86
CA ILE A 54 13.91 -8.03 -0.56
C ILE A 54 13.91 -9.24 0.38
N GLN A 55 14.63 -9.09 1.49
CA GLN A 55 14.81 -10.14 2.48
C GLN A 55 13.54 -10.30 3.32
N CYS A 56 13.17 -11.56 3.55
CA CYS A 56 12.10 -11.90 4.48
C CYS A 56 12.61 -11.71 5.92
N ALA A 57 12.15 -10.66 6.57
CA ALA A 57 12.50 -10.32 7.95
C ALA A 57 11.37 -9.47 8.56
N ASN A 58 11.58 -9.00 9.79
CA ASN A 58 10.72 -7.97 10.38
C ASN A 58 11.08 -6.59 9.81
N ASN A 59 10.15 -5.64 9.84
CA ASN A 59 10.34 -4.28 9.30
C ASN A 59 10.81 -4.24 7.83
N VAL A 60 10.13 -4.96 6.96
CA VAL A 60 10.35 -4.89 5.51
C VAL A 60 9.89 -3.53 4.98
N PRO A 61 10.62 -2.89 4.03
CA PRO A 61 11.82 -3.39 3.36
C PRO A 61 13.14 -2.98 4.03
N ILE A 62 13.13 -2.17 5.09
CA ILE A 62 14.36 -1.58 5.66
C ILE A 62 15.33 -2.58 6.28
N SER A 63 14.86 -3.79 6.61
CA SER A 63 15.71 -4.90 7.05
C SER A 63 16.55 -5.50 5.91
N THR A 64 16.28 -5.16 4.65
CA THR A 64 17.09 -5.58 3.51
C THR A 64 18.31 -4.68 3.37
N SER A 65 19.49 -5.28 3.20
CA SER A 65 20.73 -4.53 2.93
C SER A 65 20.57 -3.61 1.71
N GLY A 66 20.89 -2.32 1.87
CA GLY A 66 20.71 -1.31 0.83
C GLY A 66 19.36 -0.59 0.84
N PHE A 67 18.40 -1.02 1.68
CA PHE A 67 17.06 -0.43 1.79
C PHE A 67 16.81 0.32 3.09
N ASN A 68 17.86 0.62 3.88
CA ASN A 68 17.73 1.24 5.21
C ASN A 68 16.91 2.55 5.22
N GLY A 69 16.91 3.30 4.11
CA GLY A 69 16.15 4.55 3.93
C GLY A 69 14.82 4.41 3.21
N ALA A 70 14.36 3.19 2.94
CA ALA A 70 13.15 2.92 2.17
C ALA A 70 11.85 2.99 2.99
N ASN A 71 11.93 3.35 4.28
CA ASN A 71 10.74 3.60 5.08
C ASN A 71 10.06 4.91 4.66
N THR A 72 8.74 4.86 4.52
CA THR A 72 7.89 6.02 4.24
C THR A 72 6.58 5.89 5.01
N ASN A 73 5.83 6.98 5.12
CA ASN A 73 4.49 6.95 5.68
C ASN A 73 3.44 6.79 4.58
N LEU A 74 2.32 6.16 4.93
CA LEU A 74 1.10 6.28 4.14
C LEU A 74 0.71 7.75 4.05
N THR A 75 0.31 8.17 2.86
CA THR A 75 0.07 9.59 2.54
C THR A 75 -1.41 9.79 2.25
N CYS A 76 -2.02 10.80 2.86
CA CYS A 76 -3.34 11.24 2.43
C CYS A 76 -3.23 11.86 1.03
N VAL A 77 -4.07 11.42 0.10
CA VAL A 77 -4.01 11.85 -1.32
C VAL A 77 -5.22 12.66 -1.76
N VAL A 78 -6.38 12.45 -1.13
CA VAL A 78 -7.64 13.15 -1.45
C VAL A 78 -8.43 13.35 -0.15
N ASP A 79 -9.18 14.45 -0.07
CA ASP A 79 -9.99 14.86 1.09
C ASP A 79 -9.20 14.97 2.40
N CYS A 80 -7.96 15.46 2.31
CA CYS A 80 -7.07 15.54 3.48
C CYS A 80 -7.48 16.58 4.53
N SER A 81 -8.42 17.47 4.22
CA SER A 81 -9.03 18.36 5.22
C SER A 81 -9.94 17.64 6.20
N THR A 82 -10.40 16.42 5.86
CA THR A 82 -11.29 15.58 6.66
C THR A 82 -10.57 14.35 7.20
N ASP A 83 -9.24 14.43 7.32
CA ASP A 83 -8.37 13.32 7.75
C ASP A 83 -8.48 12.95 9.24
N GLY A 84 -9.28 13.71 10.00
CA GLY A 84 -9.52 13.47 11.42
C GLY A 84 -8.28 13.57 12.31
N GLY A 85 -7.20 14.22 11.85
CA GLY A 85 -5.92 14.33 12.56
C GLY A 85 -4.84 13.35 12.08
N TYR A 86 -5.10 12.56 11.03
CA TYR A 86 -4.15 11.59 10.49
C TYR A 86 -2.78 12.21 10.16
N SER A 87 -2.76 13.42 9.60
CA SER A 87 -1.55 14.19 9.28
C SER A 87 -0.58 14.38 10.45
N THR A 88 -1.06 14.29 11.70
CA THR A 88 -0.24 14.39 12.91
C THR A 88 0.16 13.04 13.52
N ALA A 89 -0.47 11.95 13.07
CA ALA A 89 -0.31 10.60 13.61
C ALA A 89 -0.23 9.57 12.48
N THR A 90 0.69 9.81 11.54
CA THR A 90 0.86 8.99 10.33
C THR A 90 1.37 7.58 10.64
N ILE A 91 0.99 6.62 9.79
CA ILE A 91 1.45 5.23 9.85
C ILE A 91 2.54 4.99 8.81
N ASP A 92 3.62 4.32 9.20
CA ASP A 92 4.66 3.84 8.29
C ASP A 92 4.25 2.60 7.48
N ILE A 93 4.94 2.38 6.35
CA ILE A 93 4.72 1.24 5.45
C ILE A 93 5.35 -0.06 5.96
N LEU A 94 5.97 -0.06 7.15
CA LEU A 94 6.76 -1.19 7.58
C LEU A 94 5.86 -2.36 7.94
N THR A 95 6.13 -3.50 7.34
CA THR A 95 5.44 -4.78 7.57
C THR A 95 6.40 -5.84 8.05
N ASP A 96 5.88 -6.99 8.49
CA ASP A 96 6.68 -8.15 8.88
C ASP A 96 6.45 -9.29 7.88
N CYS A 97 7.52 -9.97 7.47
CA CYS A 97 7.42 -11.06 6.50
C CYS A 97 6.53 -12.19 7.04
N THR A 98 5.56 -12.63 6.22
CA THR A 98 4.63 -13.71 6.55
C THR A 98 4.95 -14.99 5.78
N SER A 99 5.38 -14.88 4.52
CA SER A 99 5.72 -16.04 3.69
C SER A 99 6.63 -15.68 2.52
N THR A 100 7.27 -16.70 1.94
CA THR A 100 8.08 -16.56 0.73
C THR A 100 7.79 -17.68 -0.26
N SER A 101 7.87 -17.39 -1.55
CA SER A 101 7.80 -18.35 -2.64
C SER A 101 8.94 -18.11 -3.62
N SER A 102 9.89 -19.05 -3.67
CA SER A 102 11.01 -19.02 -4.61
C SER A 102 10.58 -19.25 -6.06
N SER A 103 9.57 -20.09 -6.29
CA SER A 103 9.02 -20.37 -7.62
C SER A 103 8.35 -19.14 -8.24
N LEU A 104 7.67 -18.33 -7.42
CA LEU A 104 7.04 -17.08 -7.86
C LEU A 104 7.94 -15.86 -7.70
N LYS A 105 9.16 -16.02 -7.14
CA LYS A 105 10.07 -14.92 -6.79
C LYS A 105 9.39 -13.83 -5.97
N MET A 106 8.55 -14.23 -5.02
CA MET A 106 7.70 -13.32 -4.25
C MET A 106 7.82 -13.56 -2.74
N MET A 107 7.81 -12.48 -1.97
CA MET A 107 7.68 -12.51 -0.52
C MET A 107 6.43 -11.71 -0.13
N THR A 108 5.65 -12.22 0.81
CA THR A 108 4.50 -11.53 1.38
C THR A 108 4.82 -11.07 2.79
N SER A 109 4.27 -9.93 3.17
CA SER A 109 4.47 -9.33 4.50
C SER A 109 3.19 -8.64 4.95
N GLU A 110 2.96 -8.58 6.25
CA GLU A 110 1.76 -7.97 6.81
C GLU A 110 2.05 -7.27 8.14
N ARG A 111 1.31 -6.20 8.44
CA ARG A 111 1.26 -5.61 9.77
C ARG A 111 -0.03 -4.84 9.99
N SER A 112 -0.55 -4.91 11.21
CA SER A 112 -1.65 -4.07 11.68
C SER A 112 -1.18 -3.03 12.69
N LYS A 113 -1.66 -1.79 12.56
CA LYS A 113 -1.41 -0.70 13.50
C LYS A 113 -2.71 0.01 13.85
N ASN A 114 -2.82 0.39 15.12
CA ASN A 114 -3.97 1.14 15.61
C ASN A 114 -3.70 2.63 15.53
N ILE A 115 -4.66 3.38 14.99
CA ILE A 115 -4.66 4.85 15.01
C ILE A 115 -5.97 5.37 15.55
N THR A 116 -5.94 6.58 16.08
CA THR A 116 -7.12 7.28 16.59
C THR A 116 -7.37 8.50 15.71
N LEU A 117 -8.58 8.60 15.19
CA LEU A 117 -9.01 9.66 14.29
C LEU A 117 -10.28 10.31 14.84
N SER A 118 -10.53 11.55 14.45
CA SER A 118 -11.78 12.23 14.81
C SER A 118 -12.99 11.50 14.20
N SER A 119 -14.10 11.48 14.92
CA SER A 119 -15.36 10.92 14.43
C SER A 119 -15.79 11.60 13.13
N GLY A 120 -16.31 10.82 12.18
CA GLY A 120 -16.72 11.31 10.86
C GLY A 120 -15.56 11.64 9.89
N ALA A 121 -14.31 11.35 10.24
CA ALA A 121 -13.18 11.47 9.33
C ALA A 121 -13.41 10.65 8.06
N HIS A 122 -13.12 11.22 6.90
CA HIS A 122 -13.26 10.53 5.63
C HIS A 122 -12.23 11.06 4.63
N PHE A 123 -11.39 10.19 4.11
CA PHE A 123 -10.26 10.58 3.25
C PHE A 123 -9.64 9.37 2.55
N TYR A 124 -8.87 9.65 1.51
CA TYR A 124 -8.13 8.62 0.78
C TYR A 124 -6.70 8.53 1.28
N LEU A 125 -6.30 7.35 1.70
CA LEU A 125 -4.97 7.03 2.19
C LEU A 125 -4.24 6.13 1.20
N ALA A 126 -3.00 6.44 0.87
CA ALA A 126 -2.25 5.71 -0.14
C ALA A 126 -0.83 5.34 0.29
N HIS A 127 -0.38 4.17 -0.14
CA HIS A 127 1.04 3.88 -0.32
C HIS A 127 1.38 4.08 -1.79
N ARG A 128 2.43 4.86 -2.07
CA ARG A 128 2.90 5.18 -3.42
C ARG A 128 4.39 4.98 -3.55
N GLY A 129 4.87 4.78 -4.77
CA GLY A 129 6.29 4.71 -5.07
C GLY A 129 6.57 4.59 -6.56
N SER A 130 7.85 4.58 -6.91
CA SER A 130 8.29 4.34 -8.28
C SER A 130 8.24 2.85 -8.61
N ALA A 131 7.80 2.52 -9.82
CA ALA A 131 7.74 1.15 -10.29
C ALA A 131 9.13 0.60 -10.57
N TRP A 132 9.37 -0.64 -10.12
CA TRP A 132 10.61 -1.35 -10.44
C TRP A 132 10.48 -2.23 -11.68
N VAL A 133 9.26 -2.67 -11.99
CA VAL A 133 8.89 -3.30 -13.25
C VAL A 133 8.23 -2.27 -14.17
N PRO A 134 8.35 -2.41 -15.50
CA PRO A 134 7.54 -1.60 -16.39
C PRO A 134 6.07 -1.84 -16.12
N LEU A 135 5.31 -0.74 -16.08
CA LEU A 135 3.86 -0.75 -15.99
C LEU A 135 3.28 -0.40 -17.36
N ASN A 136 1.98 -0.66 -17.54
CA ASN A 136 1.21 -0.38 -18.77
C ASN A 136 1.43 -1.38 -19.93
N ASP A 137 0.50 -1.35 -20.89
CA ASP A 137 0.61 -2.02 -22.19
C ASP A 137 0.38 -0.99 -23.30
N PRO A 138 1.38 -0.62 -24.12
CA PRO A 138 2.75 -1.16 -24.15
C PRO A 138 3.57 -0.84 -22.88
N ALA A 139 4.55 -1.70 -22.58
CA ALA A 139 5.40 -1.60 -21.40
C ALA A 139 6.17 -0.26 -21.33
N GLN A 140 5.97 0.49 -20.24
CA GLN A 140 6.61 1.78 -19.98
C GLN A 140 7.43 1.73 -18.67
N GLN A 141 8.69 2.16 -18.75
CA GLN A 141 9.61 2.22 -17.61
C GLN A 141 9.46 3.54 -16.85
N GLY A 142 9.84 3.54 -15.56
CA GLY A 142 9.88 4.76 -14.74
C GLY A 142 8.52 5.34 -14.36
N LEU A 143 7.45 4.57 -14.51
CA LEU A 143 6.11 4.94 -14.03
C LEU A 143 6.02 4.83 -12.50
N GLU A 144 4.98 5.44 -11.94
CA GLU A 144 4.65 5.39 -10.52
C GLU A 144 3.45 4.46 -10.29
N TRP A 145 3.36 3.93 -9.07
CA TRP A 145 2.22 3.15 -8.62
C TRP A 145 1.65 3.74 -7.34
N SER A 146 0.37 3.46 -7.09
CA SER A 146 -0.26 3.69 -5.79
C SER A 146 -1.23 2.57 -5.47
N ILE A 147 -1.32 2.23 -4.19
CA ILE A 147 -2.40 1.45 -3.62
C ILE A 147 -3.16 2.37 -2.67
N VAL A 148 -4.47 2.43 -2.83
CA VAL A 148 -5.32 3.42 -2.17
C VAL A 148 -6.41 2.70 -1.39
N THR A 149 -6.70 3.20 -0.20
CA THR A 149 -7.87 2.84 0.58
C THR A 149 -8.65 4.10 0.93
N TYR A 150 -9.97 3.99 0.99
CA TYR A 150 -10.83 5.08 1.43
C TYR A 150 -11.24 4.78 2.87
N ILE A 151 -10.81 5.64 3.79
CA ILE A 151 -11.22 5.61 5.19
C ILE A 151 -12.47 6.45 5.31
N ASP A 152 -13.51 5.92 5.94
CA ASP A 152 -14.78 6.62 6.16
C ASP A 152 -15.32 6.26 7.54
N LEU A 153 -15.21 7.16 8.50
CA LEU A 153 -15.67 6.96 9.88
C LEU A 153 -17.03 7.60 10.12
N ARG A 154 -17.75 7.98 9.06
CA ARG A 154 -19.11 8.46 9.20
C ARG A 154 -20.02 7.30 9.59
N LYS A 155 -20.99 7.61 10.44
CA LYS A 155 -22.00 6.63 10.82
C LYS A 155 -22.96 6.37 9.67
N ARG A 156 -23.28 5.10 9.50
CA ARG A 156 -24.34 4.59 8.66
C ARG A 156 -25.71 4.88 9.26
N SER A 157 -26.75 4.66 8.48
CA SER A 157 -28.15 4.79 8.89
C SER A 157 -28.56 3.82 10.01
N ASP A 158 -27.87 2.69 10.14
CA ASP A 158 -28.07 1.68 11.18
C ASP A 158 -27.25 1.95 12.47
N GLY A 159 -26.49 3.05 12.52
CA GLY A 159 -25.75 3.50 13.69
C GLY A 159 -24.32 2.94 13.81
N PHE A 160 -23.91 2.06 12.90
CA PHE A 160 -22.55 1.52 12.83
C PHE A 160 -21.60 2.51 12.15
N ILE A 161 -20.34 2.50 12.57
CA ILE A 161 -19.27 3.14 11.80
C ILE A 161 -18.98 2.27 10.58
N ASN A 162 -18.77 2.91 9.42
CA ASN A 162 -18.35 2.24 8.20
C ASN A 162 -17.07 1.40 8.40
N THR A 163 -16.88 0.39 7.57
CA THR A 163 -15.74 -0.53 7.63
C THR A 163 -15.18 -0.75 6.22
N SER A 164 -13.90 -1.08 6.09
CA SER A 164 -13.35 -1.46 4.78
C SER A 164 -14.00 -2.76 4.31
N PRO A 165 -14.33 -2.89 3.00
CA PRO A 165 -14.73 -4.17 2.45
C PRO A 165 -13.58 -5.18 2.58
N VAL A 166 -13.94 -6.46 2.65
CA VAL A 166 -12.99 -7.57 2.63
C VAL A 166 -12.78 -8.00 1.19
N ALA A 167 -11.62 -7.65 0.62
CA ALA A 167 -11.20 -8.13 -0.69
C ALA A 167 -10.17 -9.25 -0.53
N ARG A 168 -10.41 -10.40 -1.17
CA ARG A 168 -9.42 -11.47 -1.28
C ARG A 168 -8.86 -11.50 -2.69
N PHE A 169 -7.58 -11.23 -2.84
CA PHE A 169 -6.89 -11.34 -4.13
C PHE A 169 -5.75 -12.33 -4.00
N VAL A 170 -5.54 -13.12 -5.06
CA VAL A 170 -4.33 -13.94 -5.20
C VAL A 170 -3.34 -13.12 -6.02
N SER A 171 -2.11 -12.99 -5.57
CA SER A 171 -1.02 -12.34 -6.32
C SER A 171 0.14 -13.34 -6.48
N PRO A 172 0.88 -13.34 -7.60
CA PRO A 172 0.62 -12.56 -8.81
C PRO A 172 -0.54 -13.14 -9.64
N GLN A 173 -1.22 -12.27 -10.38
CA GLN A 173 -2.14 -12.66 -11.46
C GLN A 173 -1.39 -12.62 -12.78
N TYR A 174 -1.41 -13.71 -13.54
CA TYR A 174 -0.75 -13.77 -14.85
C TYR A 174 -1.78 -13.53 -15.96
N ALA A 175 -1.51 -12.53 -16.81
CA ALA A 175 -2.23 -12.32 -18.05
C ALA A 175 -1.44 -12.92 -19.22
N ILE A 176 -2.13 -13.62 -20.12
CA ILE A 176 -1.54 -14.06 -21.39
C ILE A 176 -1.48 -12.84 -22.31
N VAL A 177 -0.30 -12.56 -22.88
CA VAL A 177 -0.10 -11.43 -23.81
C VAL A 177 -1.14 -11.48 -24.93
N ASN A 178 -1.74 -10.32 -25.25
CA ASN A 178 -2.80 -10.15 -26.25
C ASN A 178 -4.08 -10.95 -26.00
N LYS A 179 -4.33 -11.38 -24.76
CA LYS A 179 -5.63 -11.93 -24.35
C LYS A 179 -6.19 -11.16 -23.17
N THR A 180 -7.41 -10.66 -23.33
CA THR A 180 -8.19 -10.12 -22.22
C THR A 180 -8.42 -11.22 -21.19
N ILE A 181 -7.97 -11.01 -19.96
CA ILE A 181 -8.26 -11.88 -18.82
C ILE A 181 -9.20 -11.14 -17.89
N GLN A 182 -10.31 -11.78 -17.55
CA GLN A 182 -11.19 -11.32 -16.49
C GLN A 182 -10.64 -11.81 -15.16
N ILE A 183 -10.11 -10.90 -14.34
CA ILE A 183 -9.70 -11.18 -12.97
C ILE A 183 -10.91 -10.90 -12.08
N ASN A 184 -11.54 -11.95 -11.56
CA ASN A 184 -12.61 -11.80 -10.58
C ASN A 184 -12.00 -11.51 -9.21
N ILE A 185 -12.34 -10.35 -8.65
CA ILE A 185 -11.94 -9.98 -7.29
C ILE A 185 -13.13 -10.24 -6.38
N PRO A 186 -13.15 -11.33 -5.59
CA PRO A 186 -14.19 -11.54 -4.61
C PRO A 186 -14.06 -10.46 -3.53
N VAL A 187 -15.12 -9.66 -3.43
CA VAL A 187 -15.34 -8.68 -2.38
C VAL A 187 -16.52 -9.14 -1.56
N SER A 188 -16.42 -9.00 -0.25
CA SER A 188 -17.55 -9.15 0.65
C SER A 188 -17.58 -7.98 1.61
N ASP A 189 -18.79 -7.66 2.09
CA ASP A 189 -18.88 -6.80 3.25
C ASP A 189 -18.23 -7.47 4.48
N ALA A 190 -17.66 -6.67 5.36
CA ALA A 190 -17.18 -7.14 6.64
C ALA A 190 -18.35 -7.41 7.61
N ASN A 191 -19.48 -6.72 7.42
CA ASN A 191 -20.65 -6.76 8.30
C ASN A 191 -21.82 -7.54 7.65
N PRO A 192 -22.43 -8.52 8.33
CA PRO A 192 -23.60 -9.24 7.82
C PRO A 192 -24.81 -8.30 7.66
N GLY A 193 -25.51 -8.37 6.51
CA GLY A 193 -26.76 -7.65 6.26
C GLY A 193 -26.61 -6.27 5.60
N ASP A 194 -25.44 -6.00 5.00
CA ASP A 194 -25.10 -4.71 4.36
C ASP A 194 -25.50 -4.59 2.87
N ASP A 195 -26.32 -5.52 2.37
CA ASP A 195 -26.83 -5.49 0.99
C ASP A 195 -28.14 -4.68 0.93
N VAL A 196 -28.06 -3.35 0.80
CA VAL A 196 -29.21 -2.51 0.39
C VAL A 196 -28.83 -1.50 -0.69
#